data_AF-A0A948QAK0-F1
#
_entry.id   AF-A0A948QAK0-F1
#
_cell.length_a   1.000
_cell.length_b   1.000
_cell.length_c   1.000
_cell.angle_alpha   90.00
_cell.angle_beta   90.00
_cell.angle_gamma   90.00
#
_symmetry.space_group_name_H-M   'P 1'
#
loop_
_entity.id
_entity.type
_entity.pdbx_description
1 polymer ?
#
loop_
_entity_poly.entity_id
_entity_poly.type
_entity_poly.pdbx_seq_one_letter_code
_entity_poly.pdbx_strand_id
1 'polypeptide(L)'
;KENYCSVSQEELEKIQVSTIETKAIHWALKLKNPNFSYGKLTQNPGSEIKNRSLRSKFYERLEYWHAQSEIPQLSSMEEASLNYVLKKEKYVKDNCGL
;
A
#
# COMPACT_ATOMS: atom_id res chain seq x y z
N LYS A 1 -8.02 12.20 22.32
CA LYS A 1 -7.39 11.05 21.61
C LYS A 1 -8.20 10.63 20.39
N GLU A 2 -9.53 10.48 20.47
CA GLU A 2 -10.38 10.10 19.32
C GLU A 2 -10.25 11.05 18.12
N ASN A 3 -10.33 12.37 18.33
CA ASN A 3 -10.25 13.37 17.25
C ASN A 3 -8.91 13.35 16.47
N TYR A 4 -7.81 12.95 17.12
CA TYR A 4 -6.51 12.84 16.44
C TYR A 4 -6.47 11.63 15.50
N CYS A 5 -7.06 10.51 15.92
CA CYS A 5 -7.04 9.28 15.15
C CYS A 5 -7.99 9.33 13.95
N SER A 6 -9.15 9.98 14.07
CA SER A 6 -10.03 10.23 12.93
C SER A 6 -9.35 11.09 11.87
N VAL A 7 -8.71 12.20 12.27
CA VAL A 7 -7.96 13.08 11.35
C VAL A 7 -6.80 12.31 10.69
N SER A 8 -6.02 11.56 11.48
CA SER A 8 -4.89 10.80 10.94
C SER A 8 -5.32 9.70 9.96
N GLN A 9 -6.48 9.08 10.17
CA GLN A 9 -7.05 8.09 9.27
C GLN A 9 -7.58 8.75 7.98
N GLU A 10 -8.23 9.92 8.07
CA GLU A 10 -8.70 10.67 6.91
C GLU A 10 -7.54 11.15 6.04
N GLU A 11 -6.47 11.67 6.66
CA GLU A 11 -5.23 12.01 5.96
C GLU A 11 -4.62 10.79 5.28
N LEU A 12 -4.53 9.66 5.99
CA LEU A 12 -3.98 8.43 5.43
C LEU A 12 -4.77 7.98 4.21
N GLU A 13 -6.11 8.00 4.27
CA GLU A 13 -6.96 7.63 3.15
C GLU A 13 -6.70 8.53 1.93
N LYS A 14 -6.60 9.85 2.12
CA LYS A 14 -6.29 10.79 1.03
C LYS A 14 -4.97 10.46 0.33
N ILE A 15 -3.94 10.11 1.09
CA ILE A 15 -2.63 9.77 0.51
C ILE A 15 -2.66 8.37 -0.11
N GLN A 16 -3.40 7.41 0.46
CA GLN A 16 -3.58 6.08 -0.12
C GLN A 16 -4.28 6.15 -1.49
N VAL A 17 -5.26 7.06 -1.65
CA VAL A 17 -5.92 7.28 -2.95
C VAL A 17 -4.92 7.68 -4.03
N SER A 18 -4.01 8.61 -3.74
CA SER A 18 -3.04 9.12 -4.73
C SER A 18 -1.87 8.17 -4.99
N THR A 19 -1.65 7.17 -4.13
CA THR A 19 -0.50 6.25 -4.20
C THR A 19 -0.90 4.80 -4.48
N ILE A 20 -2.19 4.54 -4.75
CA ILE A 20 -2.73 3.20 -4.94
C ILE A 20 -2.04 2.45 -6.07
N GLU A 21 -1.75 3.16 -7.15
CA GLU A 21 -1.08 2.63 -8.34
C GLU A 21 0.37 2.25 -8.04
N THR A 22 1.12 3.17 -7.47
CA THR A 22 2.51 2.97 -7.04
C THR A 22 2.63 1.80 -6.06
N LYS A 23 1.70 1.71 -5.09
CA LYS A 23 1.67 0.62 -4.11
C LYS A 23 1.37 -0.73 -4.79
N ALA A 24 0.47 -0.76 -5.76
CA ALA A 24 0.17 -1.96 -6.53
C ALA A 24 1.39 -2.43 -7.36
N ILE A 25 2.07 -1.52 -8.06
CA ILE A 25 3.30 -1.80 -8.82
C ILE A 25 4.38 -2.37 -7.89
N HIS A 26 4.62 -1.73 -6.74
CA HIS A 26 5.59 -2.20 -5.76
C HIS A 26 5.32 -3.64 -5.32
N TRP A 27 4.07 -3.93 -4.95
CA TRP A 27 3.71 -5.28 -4.52
C TRP A 27 3.77 -6.28 -5.67
N ALA A 28 3.40 -5.90 -6.89
CA ALA A 28 3.54 -6.77 -8.06
C ALA A 28 5.01 -7.14 -8.32
N LEU A 29 5.92 -6.16 -8.29
CA LEU A 29 7.38 -6.39 -8.37
C LEU A 29 7.87 -7.32 -7.27
N LYS A 30 7.43 -7.06 -6.03
CA LYS A 30 7.82 -7.84 -4.86
C LYS A 30 7.34 -9.29 -4.93
N LEU A 31 6.09 -9.52 -5.37
CA LEU A 31 5.51 -10.86 -5.52
C LEU A 31 6.17 -11.65 -6.66
N LYS A 32 6.62 -10.98 -7.72
CA LYS A 32 7.36 -11.62 -8.82
C LYS A 32 8.81 -11.94 -8.51
N ASN A 33 9.36 -11.39 -7.44
CA ASN A 33 10.74 -11.68 -7.06
C ASN A 33 10.87 -13.17 -6.69
N PRO A 34 11.76 -13.96 -7.33
CA PRO A 34 11.88 -15.39 -7.04
C PRO A 34 12.31 -15.69 -5.60
N ASN A 35 12.90 -14.71 -4.90
CA ASN A 35 13.27 -14.82 -3.49
C ASN A 35 12.14 -14.41 -2.54
N PHE A 36 10.98 -14.01 -3.08
CA PHE A 36 9.81 -13.69 -2.27
C PHE A 36 9.24 -14.95 -1.62
N SER A 37 8.85 -14.84 -0.35
CA SER A 37 8.24 -15.93 0.40
C SER A 37 6.96 -15.45 1.07
N TYR A 38 5.84 -16.03 0.68
CA TYR A 38 4.54 -15.80 1.31
C TYR A 38 4.56 -16.13 2.81
N GLY A 39 5.35 -17.13 3.24
CA GLY A 39 5.49 -17.48 4.65
C GLY A 39 6.20 -16.42 5.50
N LYS A 40 6.92 -15.48 4.88
CA LYS A 40 7.53 -14.32 5.55
C LYS A 40 6.67 -13.07 5.48
N LEU A 41 5.48 -13.16 4.90
CA LEU A 41 4.55 -12.05 4.79
C LEU A 41 3.89 -11.80 6.15
N THR A 42 4.44 -10.87 6.91
CA THR A 42 3.89 -10.49 8.22
C THR A 42 2.66 -9.57 8.12
N GLN A 43 2.41 -9.00 6.92
CA GLN A 43 1.31 -8.07 6.67
C GLN A 43 0.80 -8.24 5.23
N ASN A 44 -0.51 -8.25 5.06
CA ASN A 44 -1.13 -8.38 3.75
C ASN A 44 -1.00 -7.06 2.97
N PRO A 45 -0.74 -7.07 1.66
CA PRO A 45 -0.45 -5.87 0.88
C PRO A 45 -1.48 -4.73 0.99
N GLY A 46 -2.75 -5.09 1.22
CA GLY A 46 -3.86 -4.15 1.38
C GLY A 46 -4.51 -4.13 2.77
N SER A 47 -3.90 -4.70 3.82
CA SER A 47 -4.54 -4.74 5.15
C SER A 47 -4.72 -3.36 5.79
N GLU A 48 -3.87 -2.40 5.43
CA GLU A 48 -3.84 -1.04 5.95
C GLU A 48 -4.84 -0.11 5.23
N ILE A 49 -5.54 -0.61 4.21
CA ILE A 49 -6.55 0.14 3.45
C ILE A 49 -7.94 -0.16 4.03
N LYS A 50 -8.46 0.72 4.88
CA LYS A 50 -9.79 0.57 5.53
C LYS A 50 -10.95 0.71 4.56
N ASN A 51 -10.87 1.68 3.64
CA ASN A 51 -11.92 1.91 2.68
C ASN A 51 -12.03 0.70 1.73
N ARG A 52 -13.19 0.01 1.75
CA ARG A 52 -13.40 -1.22 0.97
C ARG A 52 -13.28 -0.99 -0.53
N SER A 53 -13.77 0.14 -1.05
CA SER A 53 -13.69 0.48 -2.47
C SER A 53 -12.23 0.71 -2.88
N LEU A 54 -11.48 1.47 -2.08
CA LEU A 54 -10.07 1.70 -2.33
C LEU A 54 -9.25 0.41 -2.25
N ARG A 55 -9.56 -0.46 -1.29
CA ARG A 55 -8.92 -1.78 -1.16
C ARG A 55 -9.22 -2.68 -2.34
N SER A 56 -10.45 -2.64 -2.85
CA SER A 56 -10.81 -3.38 -4.08
C SER A 56 -9.98 -2.90 -5.27
N LYS A 57 -9.90 -1.57 -5.46
CA LYS A 57 -9.08 -0.96 -6.51
C LYS A 57 -7.61 -1.37 -6.37
N PHE A 58 -7.07 -1.37 -5.16
CA PHE A 58 -5.69 -1.83 -4.92
C PHE A 58 -5.46 -3.25 -5.44
N TYR A 59 -6.33 -4.20 -5.07
CA TYR A 59 -6.16 -5.60 -5.51
C TYR A 59 -6.36 -5.76 -7.01
N GLU A 60 -7.30 -5.02 -7.62
CA GLU A 60 -7.47 -4.98 -9.08
C GLU A 60 -6.19 -4.51 -9.79
N ARG A 61 -5.58 -3.40 -9.33
CA ARG A 61 -4.32 -2.90 -9.89
C ARG A 61 -3.16 -3.85 -9.62
N LEU A 62 -3.09 -4.46 -8.44
CA LEU A 62 -2.07 -5.45 -8.10
C LEU A 62 -2.14 -6.66 -9.04
N GLU A 63 -3.33 -7.20 -9.26
CA GLU A 63 -3.56 -8.31 -10.17
C GLU A 63 -3.19 -7.94 -11.60
N TYR A 64 -3.63 -6.76 -12.08
CA TYR A 64 -3.28 -6.24 -13.40
C TYR A 64 -1.77 -6.19 -13.62
N TRP A 65 -1.01 -5.59 -12.67
CA TRP A 65 0.45 -5.48 -12.78
C TRP A 65 1.15 -6.82 -12.63
N HIS A 66 0.68 -7.67 -11.73
CA HIS A 66 1.24 -9.01 -11.56
C HIS A 66 1.04 -9.88 -12.81
N ALA A 67 0.00 -9.64 -13.61
CA ALA A 67 -0.21 -10.34 -14.88
C ALA A 67 0.74 -9.87 -16.01
N GLN A 68 1.29 -8.66 -15.96
CA GLN A 68 2.14 -8.12 -17.03
C GLN A 68 3.48 -8.83 -17.11
N SER A 69 4.00 -9.11 -18.32
CA SER A 69 5.35 -9.67 -18.49
C SER A 69 6.44 -8.76 -17.93
N GLU A 70 6.26 -7.46 -18.08
CA GLU A 70 7.13 -6.42 -17.57
C GLU A 70 6.34 -5.47 -16.67
N ILE A 71 6.89 -5.18 -15.49
CA ILE A 71 6.31 -4.23 -14.54
C ILE A 71 7.22 -3.00 -14.50
N PRO A 72 6.68 -1.78 -14.65
CA PRO A 72 7.49 -0.57 -14.60
C PRO A 72 8.21 -0.47 -13.25
N GLN A 73 9.47 -0.04 -13.31
CA GLN A 73 10.19 0.35 -12.10
C GLN A 73 9.62 1.68 -11.59
N LEU A 74 9.61 1.85 -10.27
CA LEU A 74 9.22 3.11 -9.67
C LEU A 74 10.34 4.14 -9.84
N SER A 75 9.97 5.37 -10.17
CA SER A 75 10.89 6.50 -10.08
C SER A 75 11.26 6.80 -8.64
N SER A 76 12.37 7.50 -8.40
CA SER A 76 12.79 7.89 -7.04
C SER A 76 11.72 8.71 -6.30
N MET A 77 10.90 9.48 -7.02
CA MET A 77 9.81 10.25 -6.44
C MET A 77 8.62 9.37 -6.03
N GLU A 78 8.30 8.36 -6.84
CA GLU A 78 7.27 7.36 -6.50
C GLU A 78 7.71 6.49 -5.32
N GLU A 79 8.98 6.08 -5.27
CA GLU A 79 9.54 5.36 -4.13
C GLU A 79 9.49 6.21 -2.85
N ALA A 80 9.84 7.49 -2.92
CA ALA A 80 9.74 8.40 -1.79
C ALA A 80 8.29 8.55 -1.29
N SER A 81 7.34 8.69 -2.22
CA SER A 81 5.92 8.80 -1.91
C SER A 81 5.37 7.51 -1.29
N LEU A 82 5.75 6.35 -1.84
CA LEU A 82 5.40 5.04 -1.28
C LEU A 82 5.96 4.86 0.13
N ASN A 83 7.26 5.16 0.33
CA ASN A 83 7.90 5.06 1.64
C ASN A 83 7.22 5.95 2.68
N TYR A 84 6.78 7.15 2.30
CA TYR A 84 6.00 8.02 3.16
C TYR A 84 4.66 7.37 3.56
N VAL A 85 3.93 6.80 2.60
CA VAL A 85 2.66 6.12 2.86
C VAL A 85 2.84 4.91 3.77
N LEU A 86 3.79 4.02 3.49
CA LEU A 86 4.03 2.84 4.32
C LEU A 86 4.39 3.22 5.77
N LYS A 87 5.15 4.31 5.96
CA LYS A 87 5.46 4.85 7.29
C LYS A 87 4.21 5.41 7.97
N LYS A 88 3.37 6.18 7.26
CA LYS A 88 2.10 6.72 7.81
C LYS A 88 1.12 5.59 8.15
N GLU A 89 1.00 4.57 7.30
CA GLU A 89 0.19 3.37 7.54
C GLU A 89 0.61 2.67 8.84
N LYS A 90 1.91 2.39 8.98
CA LYS A 90 2.47 1.82 10.20
C LYS A 90 2.20 2.68 11.42
N TYR A 91 2.43 4.00 11.31
CA TYR A 91 2.18 4.93 12.40
C TYR A 91 0.71 4.92 12.85
N VAL A 92 -0.23 5.02 11.91
CA VAL A 92 -1.66 5.00 12.22
C VAL A 92 -2.08 3.65 12.79
N LYS A 93 -1.57 2.54 12.26
CA LYS A 93 -1.79 1.19 12.81
C LYS A 93 -1.34 1.08 14.26
N ASP A 94 -0.11 1.49 14.54
CA ASP A 94 0.52 1.34 15.86
C ASP A 94 -0.11 2.27 16.91
N ASN A 95 -0.60 3.46 16.53
CA ASN A 95 -1.08 4.49 17.47
C ASN A 95 -2.61 4.62 17.56
N CYS A 96 -3.32 4.29 16.48
CA CYS A 96 -4.77 4.52 16.35
C CYS A 96 -5.57 3.25 16.06
N GLY A 97 -4.90 2.14 15.76
CA GLY A 97 -5.54 0.92 15.30
C GLY A 97 -6.01 1.03 13.85
N LEU A 98 -5.78 -0.03 13.08
CA LEU A 98 -6.36 -0.21 11.75
C LEU A 98 -7.28 -1.43 11.73
#